data_AF-A0A251X086-F1
#
_entry.id   AF-A0A251X086-F1
#
_cell.length_a   1.000
_cell.length_b   1.000
_cell.length_c   1.000
_cell.angle_alpha   90.00
_cell.angle_beta   90.00
_cell.angle_gamma   90.00
#
_symmetry.space_group_name_H-M   'P 1'
#
loop_
_entity.id
_entity.type
_entity.pdbx_description
1 polymer ?
#
loop_
_entity_poly.entity_id
_entity_poly.type
_entity_poly.pdbx_seq_one_letter_code
_entity_poly.pdbx_strand_id
1 'polypeptide(L)'
;MSMTTALSGLIAAQQDISTTSHNIANVGTNAFRKSRAEFQDDYYTTPMDSFRTVVGSGTHMSRVAVQFEQGNFVATGQTLDMAIQGAGFFAVSPQLDLQGKPTEIQYTRNGAFSLDASGQIADSAGRPLMTWPVAQDGSMLDSNTSALSPVQIPLTRGEFTATTDMTLDLNFPVDDAMLNNQDAVPPTNAFDPDDSTTYAFSTPVPVMDGNGESVEARAYFIKTKSPDPLDDTTVYEMRMTVDGLEVPSANAPATETITFDTLGRVTATSGTMEFGDGAVEYTIDPSASSLSEDPFAVMAANHNGENPIGLSNLEVDQMGVIWANYGSDERIALARVAVANFSNPQGLRQTGNASFEAAAESGEPMHTAPGEDGLGQLQSGMLERSNVDLTEELVNLITAQRNYQANAKAMETSSSLMQTIMNIRN
;
A
#
# COMPACT_ATOMS: atom_id res chain seq x y z
N MET A 1 -38.48 48.25 -17.68
CA MET A 1 -37.01 48.31 -17.72
C MET A 1 -36.38 48.24 -16.33
N SER A 2 -36.86 48.96 -15.30
CA SER A 2 -36.28 48.86 -13.93
C SER A 2 -36.43 47.48 -13.27
N MET A 3 -37.57 46.78 -13.44
CA MET A 3 -37.78 45.47 -12.79
C MET A 3 -36.87 44.36 -13.31
N THR A 4 -36.57 44.33 -14.62
CA THR A 4 -35.74 43.26 -15.22
C THR A 4 -34.28 43.38 -14.78
N THR A 5 -33.76 44.61 -14.68
CA THR A 5 -32.42 44.90 -14.15
C THR A 5 -32.31 44.60 -12.66
N ALA A 6 -33.35 44.93 -11.87
CA ALA A 6 -33.39 44.57 -10.45
C ALA A 6 -33.50 43.05 -10.23
N LEU A 7 -34.29 42.36 -11.07
CA LEU A 7 -34.43 40.90 -11.04
C LEU A 7 -33.11 40.20 -11.40
N SER A 8 -32.42 40.65 -12.45
CA SER A 8 -31.14 40.07 -12.86
C SER A 8 -30.08 40.25 -11.76
N GLY A 9 -30.03 41.42 -11.11
CA GLY A 9 -29.17 41.65 -9.95
C GLY A 9 -29.53 40.78 -8.74
N LEU A 10 -30.82 40.50 -8.52
CA LEU A 10 -31.28 39.62 -7.43
C LEU A 10 -30.85 38.17 -7.68
N ILE A 11 -30.97 37.68 -8.91
CA ILE A 11 -30.52 36.33 -9.32
C ILE A 11 -29.00 36.21 -9.19
N ALA A 12 -28.25 37.23 -9.64
CA ALA A 12 -26.80 37.27 -9.51
C ALA A 12 -26.35 37.20 -8.04
N ALA A 13 -26.98 37.98 -7.16
CA ALA A 13 -26.70 37.94 -5.72
C ALA A 13 -27.05 36.57 -5.10
N GLN A 14 -28.10 35.89 -5.57
CA GLN A 14 -28.44 34.53 -5.11
C GLN A 14 -27.36 33.51 -5.52
N GLN A 15 -26.83 33.60 -6.75
CA GLN A 15 -25.76 32.73 -7.24
C GLN A 15 -24.44 32.97 -6.49
N ASP A 16 -24.14 34.22 -6.16
CA ASP A 16 -22.99 34.58 -5.32
C ASP A 16 -23.12 33.97 -3.92
N ILE A 17 -24.29 34.16 -3.26
CA ILE A 17 -24.60 33.53 -1.96
C ILE A 17 -24.44 32.01 -2.04
N SER A 18 -24.93 31.37 -3.10
CA SER A 18 -24.82 29.91 -3.28
C SER A 18 -23.37 29.45 -3.40
N THR A 19 -22.53 30.20 -4.13
CA THR A 19 -21.11 29.86 -4.34
C THR A 19 -20.32 30.03 -3.04
N THR A 20 -20.48 31.17 -2.36
CA THR A 20 -19.87 31.41 -1.04
C THR A 20 -20.35 30.40 0.01
N SER A 21 -21.64 30.06 0.03
CA SER A 21 -22.16 29.05 0.96
C SER A 21 -21.55 27.67 0.72
N HIS A 22 -21.34 27.30 -0.55
CA HIS A 22 -20.67 26.06 -0.92
C HIS A 22 -19.19 26.06 -0.49
N ASN A 23 -18.49 27.19 -0.60
CA ASN A 23 -17.12 27.32 -0.10
C ASN A 23 -17.06 27.13 1.42
N ILE A 24 -17.94 27.83 2.16
CA ILE A 24 -18.03 27.73 3.62
C ILE A 24 -18.31 26.30 4.07
N ALA A 25 -19.25 25.61 3.39
CA ALA A 25 -19.60 24.23 3.72
C ALA A 25 -18.43 23.25 3.55
N ASN A 26 -17.51 23.53 2.61
CA ASN A 26 -16.39 22.66 2.27
C ASN A 26 -15.04 23.10 2.87
N VAL A 27 -15.02 24.06 3.81
CA VAL A 27 -13.78 24.52 4.46
C VAL A 27 -13.03 23.39 5.21
N GLY A 28 -13.77 22.37 5.66
CA GLY A 28 -13.23 21.19 6.32
C GLY A 28 -12.78 20.08 5.37
N THR A 29 -13.13 20.16 4.09
CA THR A 29 -12.85 19.11 3.11
C THR A 29 -11.41 19.19 2.63
N ASN A 30 -10.70 18.06 2.64
CA ASN A 30 -9.32 17.99 2.15
C ASN A 30 -9.26 18.36 0.67
N ALA A 31 -8.25 19.16 0.31
CA ALA A 31 -7.96 19.59 -1.04
C ALA A 31 -9.11 20.27 -1.81
N PHE A 32 -10.14 20.76 -1.11
CA PHE A 32 -11.21 21.52 -1.73
C PHE A 32 -10.70 22.87 -2.24
N ARG A 33 -11.01 23.17 -3.50
CA ARG A 33 -10.68 24.44 -4.16
C ARG A 33 -11.88 25.38 -4.15
N LYS A 34 -11.72 26.56 -3.54
CA LYS A 34 -12.77 27.58 -3.47
C LYS A 34 -13.19 28.00 -4.87
N SER A 35 -14.47 28.28 -5.04
CA SER A 35 -15.05 28.75 -6.29
C SER A 35 -15.48 30.22 -6.17
N ARG A 36 -15.42 30.97 -7.28
CA ARG A 36 -15.87 32.36 -7.35
C ARG A 36 -16.88 32.53 -8.48
N ALA A 37 -17.99 33.18 -8.20
CA ALA A 37 -18.93 33.61 -9.22
C ALA A 37 -18.39 34.85 -9.95
N GLU A 38 -18.35 34.80 -11.27
CA GLU A 38 -17.94 35.91 -12.14
C GLU A 38 -19.15 36.43 -12.90
N PHE A 39 -19.34 37.74 -12.88
CA PHE A 39 -20.50 38.42 -13.45
C PHE A 39 -20.08 39.34 -14.59
N GLN A 40 -20.97 39.49 -15.56
CA GLN A 40 -20.82 40.44 -16.67
C GLN A 40 -22.06 41.33 -16.73
N ASP A 41 -21.89 42.57 -17.22
CA ASP A 41 -23.00 43.49 -17.44
C ASP A 41 -23.70 43.18 -18.77
N ASP A 42 -25.03 43.33 -18.76
CA ASP A 42 -25.83 43.20 -19.98
C ASP A 42 -25.96 44.57 -20.65
N TYR A 43 -25.46 44.69 -21.87
CA TYR A 43 -25.54 45.93 -22.65
C TYR A 43 -26.13 45.67 -24.04
N TYR A 44 -27.37 46.14 -24.27
CA TYR A 44 -28.04 46.04 -25.56
C TYR A 44 -27.98 47.40 -26.28
N THR A 45 -27.44 47.42 -27.49
CA THR A 45 -27.54 48.56 -28.40
C THR A 45 -28.22 48.13 -29.69
N THR A 46 -29.05 49.01 -30.26
CA THR A 46 -29.45 48.91 -31.66
C THR A 46 -28.63 49.87 -32.50
N PRO A 47 -28.42 49.62 -33.81
CA PRO A 47 -27.66 50.50 -34.69
C PRO A 47 -28.19 51.95 -34.80
N MET A 48 -29.41 52.21 -34.33
CA MET A 48 -30.03 53.54 -34.32
C MET A 48 -29.93 54.26 -32.96
N ASP A 49 -29.44 53.59 -31.92
CA ASP A 49 -29.33 54.20 -30.60
C ASP A 49 -28.13 55.15 -30.50
N SER A 50 -28.32 56.30 -29.85
CA SER A 50 -27.21 57.18 -29.50
C SER A 50 -26.42 56.58 -28.34
N PHE A 51 -25.12 56.36 -28.52
CA PHE A 51 -24.21 55.85 -27.48
C PHE A 51 -24.23 56.65 -26.17
N ARG A 52 -24.75 57.89 -26.18
CA ARG A 52 -24.83 58.76 -24.99
C ARG A 52 -26.10 58.55 -24.15
N THR A 53 -27.09 57.79 -24.64
CA THR A 53 -28.40 57.65 -23.99
C THR A 53 -28.79 56.21 -23.67
N VAL A 54 -28.01 55.21 -24.08
CA VAL A 54 -28.29 53.80 -23.76
C VAL A 54 -27.90 53.50 -22.33
N VAL A 55 -28.85 52.94 -21.56
CA VAL A 55 -28.65 52.49 -20.19
C VAL A 55 -28.43 50.97 -20.20
N GLY A 56 -27.56 50.47 -19.31
CA GLY A 56 -27.34 49.03 -19.14
C GLY A 56 -28.62 48.27 -18.75
N SER A 57 -28.68 47.00 -19.12
CA SER A 57 -29.88 46.16 -19.00
C SER A 57 -29.88 45.23 -17.79
N GLY A 58 -28.77 45.11 -17.06
CA GLY A 58 -28.66 44.17 -15.96
C GLY A 58 -27.28 43.56 -15.85
N THR A 59 -27.26 42.37 -15.26
CA THR A 59 -26.05 41.55 -15.11
C THR A 59 -26.47 40.08 -15.10
N HIS A 60 -25.59 39.22 -15.59
CA HIS A 60 -25.74 37.77 -15.49
C HIS A 60 -24.42 37.14 -15.02
N MET A 61 -24.51 35.93 -14.47
CA MET A 61 -23.33 35.14 -14.13
C MET A 61 -22.72 34.57 -15.40
N SER A 62 -21.48 34.96 -15.69
CA SER A 62 -20.72 34.48 -16.84
C SER A 62 -20.19 33.07 -16.58
N ARG A 63 -19.58 32.85 -15.41
CA ARG A 63 -19.09 31.53 -14.99
C ARG A 63 -18.88 31.41 -13.48
N VAL A 64 -18.70 30.18 -13.02
CA VAL A 64 -18.10 29.87 -11.71
C VAL A 64 -16.68 29.38 -11.97
N ALA A 65 -15.68 30.10 -11.46
CA ALA A 65 -14.26 29.79 -11.64
C ALA A 65 -13.67 29.18 -10.36
N VAL A 66 -12.94 28.08 -10.50
CA VAL A 66 -12.28 27.39 -9.39
C VAL A 66 -10.92 28.01 -9.14
N GLN A 67 -10.57 28.30 -7.90
CA GLN A 67 -9.27 28.88 -7.54
C GLN A 67 -8.29 27.75 -7.17
N PHE A 68 -7.29 27.50 -8.02
CA PHE A 68 -6.30 26.43 -7.85
C PHE A 68 -5.09 26.82 -6.99
N GLU A 69 -5.20 27.89 -6.20
CA GLU A 69 -4.16 28.26 -5.23
C GLU A 69 -3.98 27.17 -4.18
N GLN A 70 -2.72 26.94 -3.78
CA GLN A 70 -2.32 25.94 -2.80
C GLN A 70 -2.96 26.22 -1.43
N GLY A 71 -3.50 25.18 -0.80
CA GLY A 71 -3.98 25.23 0.58
C GLY A 71 -2.87 24.96 1.59
N ASN A 72 -3.19 25.07 2.88
CA ASN A 72 -2.24 24.75 3.94
C ASN A 72 -2.04 23.22 4.07
N PHE A 73 -0.83 22.78 4.40
CA PHE A 73 -0.54 21.37 4.68
C PHE A 73 -0.72 21.06 6.16
N VAL A 74 -1.23 19.86 6.45
CA VAL A 74 -1.31 19.30 7.80
C VAL A 74 -0.64 17.94 7.81
N ALA A 75 0.26 17.72 8.75
CA ALA A 75 0.87 16.42 8.98
C ALA A 75 -0.17 15.46 9.59
N THR A 76 -0.28 14.27 9.02
CA THR A 76 -1.16 13.20 9.51
C THR A 76 -0.36 12.04 10.10
N GLY A 77 0.92 11.90 9.71
CA GLY A 77 1.78 10.79 10.13
C GLY A 77 1.53 9.48 9.39
N GLN A 78 0.57 9.43 8.45
CA GLN A 78 0.34 8.25 7.61
C GLN A 78 1.13 8.37 6.31
N THR A 79 1.98 7.40 5.98
CA THR A 79 2.85 7.48 4.79
C THR A 79 2.06 7.70 3.49
N LEU A 80 0.91 7.03 3.35
CA LEU A 80 0.08 7.09 2.15
C LEU A 80 -0.77 8.36 2.05
N ASP A 81 -0.82 9.18 3.11
CA ASP A 81 -1.32 10.54 2.99
C ASP A 81 -0.27 11.40 2.30
N MET A 82 -0.57 11.80 1.07
CA MET A 82 0.35 12.52 0.21
C MET A 82 -0.19 13.89 -0.16
N ALA A 83 0.66 14.90 -0.13
CA ALA A 83 0.35 16.23 -0.62
C ALA A 83 1.28 16.63 -1.76
N ILE A 84 0.74 17.23 -2.81
CA ILE A 84 1.52 17.83 -3.90
C ILE A 84 1.88 19.25 -3.50
N GLN A 85 3.18 19.53 -3.35
CA GLN A 85 3.72 20.87 -3.15
C GLN A 85 4.08 21.49 -4.50
N GLY A 86 3.20 22.34 -5.03
CA GLY A 86 3.36 22.99 -6.33
C GLY A 86 2.19 22.71 -7.26
N ALA A 87 2.41 22.79 -8.57
CA ALA A 87 1.40 22.46 -9.58
C ALA A 87 1.23 20.93 -9.73
N GLY A 88 0.09 20.50 -10.30
CA GLY A 88 -0.18 19.09 -10.60
C GLY A 88 -1.45 18.54 -9.92
N PHE A 89 -1.86 17.33 -10.30
CA PHE A 89 -2.97 16.58 -9.71
C PHE A 89 -2.61 15.09 -9.66
N PHE A 90 -3.02 14.39 -8.62
CA PHE A 90 -2.98 12.93 -8.61
C PHE A 90 -3.95 12.40 -9.67
N ALA A 91 -3.52 11.37 -10.40
CA ALA A 91 -4.37 10.62 -11.32
C ALA A 91 -4.95 9.41 -10.58
N VAL A 92 -6.29 9.29 -10.54
CA VAL A 92 -7.01 8.15 -9.98
C VAL A 92 -7.96 7.59 -11.03
N SER A 93 -8.25 6.29 -10.98
CA SER A 93 -9.15 5.69 -11.97
C SER A 93 -10.37 5.06 -11.29
N PRO A 94 -11.60 5.52 -11.54
CA PRO A 94 -12.79 4.91 -10.96
C PRO A 94 -13.15 3.55 -11.58
N GLN A 95 -12.63 3.26 -12.78
CA GLN A 95 -12.92 2.02 -13.49
C GLN A 95 -11.70 1.54 -14.25
N LEU A 96 -11.38 0.25 -14.05
CA LEU A 96 -10.34 -0.47 -14.77
C LEU A 96 -10.98 -1.44 -15.77
N ASP A 97 -10.28 -1.72 -16.87
CA ASP A 97 -10.65 -2.79 -17.80
C ASP A 97 -10.27 -4.17 -17.23
N LEU A 98 -10.61 -5.24 -17.97
CA LEU A 98 -10.27 -6.62 -17.60
C LEU A 98 -8.76 -6.91 -17.58
N GLN A 99 -7.93 -6.01 -18.10
CA GLN A 99 -6.48 -6.08 -18.09
C GLN A 99 -5.87 -5.18 -17.00
N GLY A 100 -6.70 -4.57 -16.14
CA GLY A 100 -6.25 -3.70 -15.05
C GLY A 100 -5.83 -2.30 -15.52
N LYS A 101 -6.13 -1.90 -16.75
CA LYS A 101 -5.82 -0.56 -17.27
C LYS A 101 -6.95 0.42 -17.00
N PRO A 102 -6.66 1.71 -16.78
CA PRO A 102 -7.69 2.72 -16.55
C PRO A 102 -8.54 2.92 -17.81
N THR A 103 -9.87 2.79 -17.68
CA THR A 103 -10.81 3.19 -18.75
C THR A 103 -11.16 4.68 -18.68
N GLU A 104 -11.06 5.25 -17.49
CA GLU A 104 -11.28 6.65 -17.21
C GLU A 104 -10.29 7.10 -16.13
N ILE A 105 -9.74 8.32 -16.27
CA ILE A 105 -8.85 8.91 -15.28
C ILE A 105 -9.49 10.20 -14.79
N GLN A 106 -9.60 10.30 -13.46
CA GLN A 106 -9.99 11.50 -12.75
C GLN A 106 -8.78 12.08 -12.04
N TYR A 107 -8.83 13.38 -11.80
CA TYR A 107 -7.73 14.17 -11.27
C TYR A 107 -8.14 14.78 -9.95
N THR A 108 -7.32 14.61 -8.93
CA THR A 108 -7.61 15.16 -7.60
C THR A 108 -6.36 15.71 -6.94
N ARG A 109 -6.57 16.66 -6.02
CA ARG A 109 -5.55 17.12 -5.08
C ARG A 109 -5.66 16.44 -3.73
N ASN A 110 -6.75 15.70 -3.50
CA ASN A 110 -6.93 14.95 -2.27
C ASN A 110 -6.02 13.72 -2.32
N GLY A 111 -4.97 13.71 -1.51
CA GLY A 111 -4.07 12.58 -1.41
C GLY A 111 -4.24 11.75 -0.16
N ALA A 112 -5.47 11.70 0.39
CA ALA A 112 -5.83 10.77 1.45
C ALA A 112 -6.01 9.36 0.86
N PHE A 113 -4.89 8.65 0.71
CA PHE A 113 -4.86 7.28 0.19
C PHE A 113 -4.64 6.27 1.30
N SER A 114 -5.13 5.06 1.06
CA SER A 114 -4.98 3.92 1.96
C SER A 114 -4.69 2.66 1.16
N LEU A 115 -4.03 1.69 1.81
CA LEU A 115 -3.82 0.38 1.23
C LEU A 115 -5.07 -0.48 1.47
N ASP A 116 -5.66 -1.02 0.41
CA ASP A 116 -6.79 -1.93 0.52
C ASP A 116 -6.36 -3.39 0.76
N ALA A 117 -7.32 -4.28 0.98
CA ALA A 117 -7.05 -5.71 1.23
C ALA A 117 -6.44 -6.44 0.02
N SER A 118 -6.53 -5.88 -1.18
CA SER A 118 -5.90 -6.41 -2.39
C SER A 118 -4.46 -5.92 -2.59
N GLY A 119 -3.99 -5.04 -1.70
CA GLY A 119 -2.68 -4.40 -1.79
C GLY A 119 -2.67 -3.20 -2.74
N GLN A 120 -3.82 -2.69 -3.19
CA GLN A 120 -3.85 -1.49 -4.03
C GLN A 120 -3.91 -0.23 -3.17
N ILE A 121 -3.26 0.83 -3.65
CA ILE A 121 -3.35 2.15 -3.03
C ILE A 121 -4.56 2.86 -3.64
N ALA A 122 -5.57 3.13 -2.83
CA ALA A 122 -6.83 3.73 -3.26
C ALA A 122 -7.26 4.86 -2.33
N ASP A 123 -8.05 5.79 -2.86
CA ASP A 123 -8.67 6.83 -2.06
C ASP A 123 -9.89 6.29 -1.28
N SER A 124 -10.52 7.16 -0.46
CA SER A 124 -11.71 6.79 0.32
C SER A 124 -12.95 6.44 -0.52
N ALA A 125 -12.94 6.74 -1.82
CA ALA A 125 -13.98 6.32 -2.76
C ALA A 125 -13.66 4.97 -3.44
N GLY A 126 -12.55 4.32 -3.06
CA GLY A 126 -12.09 3.06 -3.63
C GLY A 126 -11.47 3.19 -5.02
N ARG A 127 -11.10 4.42 -5.44
CA ARG A 127 -10.48 4.66 -6.74
C ARG A 127 -8.97 4.47 -6.59
N PRO A 128 -8.36 3.51 -7.30
CA PRO A 128 -6.92 3.31 -7.21
C PRO A 128 -6.12 4.49 -7.75
N LEU A 129 -4.98 4.74 -7.13
CA LEU A 129 -3.96 5.69 -7.54
C LEU A 129 -3.20 5.15 -8.75
N MET A 130 -3.10 5.97 -9.80
CA MET A 130 -2.33 5.63 -10.99
C MET A 130 -0.85 5.89 -10.77
N THR A 131 -0.05 4.95 -11.24
CA THR A 131 1.41 4.95 -11.07
C THR A 131 2.11 4.52 -12.34
N TRP A 132 3.40 4.81 -12.39
CA TRP A 132 4.35 4.38 -13.40
C TRP A 132 5.09 3.14 -12.91
N PRO A 133 5.31 2.14 -13.77
CA PRO A 133 6.18 1.03 -13.45
C PRO A 133 7.63 1.50 -13.29
N VAL A 134 8.29 1.02 -12.25
CA VAL A 134 9.69 1.33 -11.94
C VAL A 134 10.54 0.08 -11.84
N ALA A 135 11.84 0.22 -12.07
CA ALA A 135 12.79 -0.83 -11.83
C ALA A 135 13.07 -0.91 -10.33
N GLN A 136 13.77 -1.94 -9.88
CA GLN A 136 14.06 -2.13 -8.45
C GLN A 136 14.85 -0.96 -7.83
N ASP A 137 15.58 -0.20 -8.66
CA ASP A 137 16.32 1.01 -8.25
C ASP A 137 15.46 2.30 -8.21
N GLY A 138 14.18 2.20 -8.57
CA GLY A 138 13.24 3.34 -8.61
C GLY A 138 13.24 4.13 -9.92
N SER A 139 14.06 3.75 -10.91
CA SER A 139 14.03 4.38 -12.23
C SER A 139 12.75 4.01 -12.99
N MET A 140 12.14 4.97 -13.70
CA MET A 140 10.92 4.71 -14.48
C MET A 140 11.25 3.85 -15.72
N LEU A 141 10.48 2.78 -15.95
CA LEU A 141 10.64 1.95 -17.16
C LEU A 141 9.96 2.58 -18.38
N ASP A 142 8.85 3.27 -18.17
CA ASP A 142 8.05 3.88 -19.22
C ASP A 142 7.46 5.19 -18.70
N SER A 143 7.40 6.20 -19.58
CA SER A 143 6.81 7.52 -19.34
C SER A 143 5.63 7.81 -20.27
N ASN A 144 5.19 6.83 -21.07
CA ASN A 144 4.04 6.94 -21.95
C ASN A 144 2.73 6.65 -21.22
N THR A 145 1.72 7.53 -21.34
CA THR A 145 0.43 7.44 -20.62
C THR A 145 -0.26 6.08 -20.69
N SER A 146 0.01 5.26 -21.72
CA SER A 146 -0.51 3.89 -21.86
C SER A 146 0.06 2.87 -20.85
N ALA A 147 1.14 3.21 -20.15
CA ALA A 147 1.77 2.40 -19.10
C ALA A 147 1.25 2.72 -17.69
N LEU A 148 0.41 3.75 -17.55
CA LEU A 148 -0.24 4.06 -16.29
C LEU A 148 -1.10 2.88 -15.85
N SER A 149 -0.81 2.41 -14.65
CA SER A 149 -1.54 1.33 -14.02
C SER A 149 -1.59 1.53 -12.51
N PRO A 150 -2.63 1.00 -11.84
CA PRO A 150 -2.64 0.95 -10.39
C PRO A 150 -1.49 0.09 -9.88
N VAL A 151 -0.77 0.58 -8.86
CA VAL A 151 0.23 -0.25 -8.19
C VAL A 151 -0.47 -1.26 -7.30
N GLN A 152 -0.01 -2.51 -7.36
CA GLN A 152 -0.34 -3.54 -6.38
C GLN A 152 0.90 -3.80 -5.53
N ILE A 153 0.79 -3.51 -4.24
CA ILE A 153 1.81 -3.76 -3.23
C ILE A 153 1.66 -5.21 -2.76
N PRO A 154 2.65 -6.08 -3.02
CA PRO A 154 2.65 -7.41 -2.42
C PRO A 154 2.66 -7.29 -0.89
N LEU A 155 1.77 -8.01 -0.21
CA LEU A 155 1.75 -8.04 1.26
C LEU A 155 2.84 -8.95 1.84
N THR A 156 3.38 -9.84 1.01
CA THR A 156 4.46 -10.76 1.34
C THR A 156 5.44 -10.82 0.18
N ARG A 157 6.70 -11.08 0.48
CA ARG A 157 7.76 -11.31 -0.51
C ARG A 157 8.41 -12.66 -0.28
N GLY A 158 8.71 -13.36 -1.37
CA GLY A 158 9.25 -14.71 -1.35
C GLY A 158 8.17 -15.75 -1.59
N GLU A 159 8.61 -16.97 -1.81
CA GLU A 159 7.75 -18.14 -1.94
C GLU A 159 7.99 -19.05 -0.73
N PHE A 160 6.99 -19.87 -0.39
CA PHE A 160 7.20 -20.93 0.57
C PHE A 160 8.22 -21.92 0.01
N THR A 161 9.28 -22.16 0.77
CA THR A 161 10.24 -23.22 0.45
C THR A 161 10.14 -24.25 1.55
N ALA A 162 9.71 -25.46 1.20
CA ALA A 162 9.71 -26.59 2.13
C ALA A 162 11.15 -26.89 2.57
N THR A 163 11.32 -27.37 3.80
CA THR A 163 12.62 -27.81 4.25
C THR A 163 13.06 -29.04 3.44
N THR A 164 14.21 -28.97 2.78
CA THR A 164 14.86 -30.12 2.14
C THR A 164 16.22 -30.41 2.72
N ASP A 165 16.91 -29.41 3.26
CA ASP A 165 18.25 -29.53 3.81
C ASP A 165 18.28 -28.99 5.23
N MET A 166 18.96 -29.72 6.12
CA MET A 166 19.11 -29.39 7.52
C MET A 166 20.54 -29.66 8.00
N THR A 167 21.06 -28.76 8.82
CA THR A 167 22.28 -28.99 9.61
C THR A 167 21.89 -29.22 11.05
N LEU A 168 22.35 -30.34 11.62
CA LEU A 168 22.01 -30.75 12.97
C LEU A 168 23.28 -31.09 13.76
N ASP A 169 23.74 -30.12 14.54
CA ASP A 169 24.94 -30.25 15.35
C ASP A 169 24.54 -30.63 16.77
N LEU A 170 24.99 -31.79 17.23
CA LEU A 170 24.61 -32.36 18.51
C LEU A 170 25.84 -32.58 19.37
N ASN A 171 25.67 -32.40 20.67
CA ASN A 171 26.58 -32.94 21.65
C ASN A 171 25.98 -34.22 22.22
N PHE A 172 26.72 -35.32 22.15
CA PHE A 172 26.38 -36.59 22.78
C PHE A 172 27.24 -36.78 24.04
N PRO A 173 26.65 -37.21 25.17
CA PRO A 173 27.38 -37.35 26.42
C PRO A 173 28.27 -38.60 26.42
N VAL A 174 29.44 -38.47 27.04
CA VAL A 174 30.37 -39.54 27.38
C VAL A 174 30.21 -39.90 28.86
N ASP A 175 29.05 -40.45 29.22
CA ASP A 175 28.84 -41.08 30.55
C ASP A 175 29.12 -42.60 30.49
N ASP A 176 29.04 -43.28 31.63
CA ASP A 176 29.42 -44.71 31.77
C ASP A 176 28.69 -45.66 30.79
N ALA A 177 27.54 -45.25 30.25
CA ALA A 177 26.72 -46.07 29.36
C ALA A 177 26.54 -45.44 27.97
N MET A 178 26.46 -44.12 27.90
CA MET A 178 26.03 -43.26 26.78
C MET A 178 24.68 -43.70 26.22
N LEU A 179 23.79 -44.19 27.10
CA LEU A 179 22.54 -44.84 26.72
C LEU A 179 21.28 -44.08 27.13
N ASN A 180 21.39 -43.11 28.03
CA ASN A 180 20.23 -42.47 28.63
C ASN A 180 19.21 -43.53 29.12
N ASN A 181 18.13 -43.79 28.36
CA ASN A 181 17.11 -44.81 28.69
C ASN A 181 17.16 -46.08 27.82
N GLN A 182 18.08 -46.19 26.86
CA GLN A 182 18.16 -47.34 25.97
C GLN A 182 18.60 -48.61 26.73
N ASP A 183 17.87 -49.71 26.56
CA ASP A 183 18.04 -50.92 27.37
C ASP A 183 19.28 -51.77 27.01
N ALA A 184 19.73 -51.74 25.75
CA ALA A 184 20.85 -52.56 25.27
C ALA A 184 21.60 -51.92 24.08
N VAL A 185 22.88 -52.27 23.89
CA VAL A 185 23.71 -51.88 22.73
C VAL A 185 24.22 -53.12 21.99
N PRO A 186 23.83 -53.35 20.73
CA PRO A 186 22.70 -52.72 20.03
C PRO A 186 21.35 -53.07 20.68
N PRO A 187 20.25 -52.34 20.37
CA PRO A 187 18.92 -52.66 20.91
C PRO A 187 18.47 -54.08 20.57
N THR A 188 17.78 -54.72 21.50
CA THR A 188 17.17 -56.04 21.31
C THR A 188 15.79 -55.96 20.64
N ASN A 189 15.04 -54.90 20.92
CA ASN A 189 13.75 -54.60 20.30
C ASN A 189 13.96 -53.75 19.04
N ALA A 190 12.99 -53.82 18.11
CA ALA A 190 12.95 -52.90 16.98
C ALA A 190 12.72 -51.46 17.48
N PHE A 191 13.16 -50.48 16.69
CA PHE A 191 12.90 -49.07 16.98
C PHE A 191 11.39 -48.81 17.09
N ASP A 192 10.99 -48.12 18.15
CA ASP A 192 9.62 -47.67 18.38
C ASP A 192 9.68 -46.26 19.01
N PRO A 193 9.17 -45.21 18.33
CA PRO A 193 9.24 -43.84 18.83
C PRO A 193 8.45 -43.62 20.13
N ASP A 194 7.48 -44.48 20.46
CA ASP A 194 6.69 -44.43 21.69
C ASP A 194 7.35 -45.19 22.87
N ASP A 195 8.35 -46.02 22.59
CA ASP A 195 9.11 -46.78 23.59
C ASP A 195 10.51 -46.19 23.79
N SER A 196 10.67 -45.46 24.89
CA SER A 196 11.93 -44.80 25.27
C SER A 196 13.10 -45.75 25.52
N THR A 197 12.87 -47.06 25.61
CA THR A 197 13.93 -48.07 25.78
C THR A 197 14.61 -48.45 24.47
N THR A 198 14.03 -48.05 23.32
CA THR A 198 14.52 -48.43 21.98
C THR A 198 15.53 -47.45 21.39
N TYR A 199 15.70 -46.26 22.00
CA TYR A 199 16.62 -45.22 21.55
C TYR A 199 17.33 -44.54 22.74
N ALA A 200 18.52 -43.99 22.50
CA ALA A 200 19.28 -43.28 23.53
C ALA A 200 18.79 -41.85 23.68
N PHE A 201 18.81 -41.08 22.59
CA PHE A 201 18.47 -39.66 22.60
C PHE A 201 17.42 -39.35 21.54
N SER A 202 16.66 -38.27 21.74
CA SER A 202 15.79 -37.72 20.70
C SER A 202 15.74 -36.21 20.82
N THR A 203 15.55 -35.55 19.68
CA THR A 203 15.37 -34.10 19.61
C THR A 203 14.31 -33.74 18.59
N PRO A 204 13.45 -32.73 18.84
CA PRO A 204 12.67 -32.14 17.77
C PRO A 204 13.59 -31.52 16.72
N VAL A 205 13.16 -31.59 15.46
CA VAL A 205 13.86 -30.99 14.32
C VAL A 205 12.89 -30.05 13.60
N PRO A 206 13.29 -28.80 13.30
CA PRO A 206 12.42 -27.85 12.62
C PRO A 206 12.24 -28.24 11.16
N VAL A 207 11.04 -28.69 10.80
CA VAL A 207 10.66 -29.04 9.43
C VAL A 207 9.49 -28.17 9.00
N MET A 208 9.55 -27.69 7.76
CA MET A 208 8.52 -26.89 7.12
C MET A 208 7.96 -27.64 5.90
N ASP A 209 6.63 -27.65 5.76
CA ASP A 209 5.97 -28.22 4.59
C ASP A 209 5.96 -27.26 3.38
N GLY A 210 5.44 -27.73 2.25
CA GLY A 210 5.30 -26.92 1.03
C GLY A 210 4.28 -25.79 1.11
N ASN A 211 3.53 -25.68 2.21
CA ASN A 211 2.55 -24.63 2.46
C ASN A 211 3.05 -23.59 3.48
N GLY A 212 4.27 -23.76 4.02
CA GLY A 212 4.87 -22.88 5.03
C GLY A 212 4.47 -23.20 6.47
N GLU A 213 3.76 -24.30 6.70
CA GLU A 213 3.39 -24.75 8.04
C GLU A 213 4.54 -25.56 8.66
N SER A 214 4.74 -25.39 9.97
CA SER A 214 5.71 -26.20 10.72
C SER A 214 5.12 -27.58 10.99
N VAL A 215 5.86 -28.61 10.58
CA VAL A 215 5.49 -30.02 10.77
C VAL A 215 6.18 -30.56 12.02
N GLU A 216 5.49 -31.42 12.78
CA GLU A 216 6.10 -32.06 13.95
C GLU A 216 7.08 -33.14 13.50
N ALA A 217 8.37 -32.84 13.55
CA ALA A 217 9.43 -33.80 13.24
C ALA A 217 10.37 -34.03 14.43
N ARG A 218 10.84 -35.27 14.58
CA ARG A 218 11.78 -35.67 15.63
C ARG A 218 12.85 -36.59 15.07
N ALA A 219 14.10 -36.32 15.41
CA ALA A 219 15.22 -37.22 15.18
C ALA A 219 15.49 -38.03 16.46
N TYR A 220 15.73 -39.32 16.27
CA TYR A 220 16.03 -40.30 17.30
C TYR A 220 17.43 -40.86 17.04
N PHE A 221 18.20 -41.04 18.10
CA PHE A 221 19.57 -41.51 18.07
C PHE A 221 19.67 -42.80 18.88
N ILE A 222 19.98 -43.88 18.19
CA ILE A 222 20.03 -45.23 18.72
C ILE A 222 21.50 -45.65 18.78
N LYS A 223 22.04 -45.94 19.95
CA LYS A 223 23.43 -46.39 20.05
C LYS A 223 23.54 -47.83 19.59
N THR A 224 24.26 -48.09 18.50
CA THR A 224 24.39 -49.44 17.92
C THR A 224 25.71 -50.11 18.28
N LYS A 225 26.73 -49.32 18.63
CA LYS A 225 28.05 -49.84 19.01
C LYS A 225 28.70 -48.99 20.10
N SER A 226 29.24 -49.68 21.10
CA SER A 226 30.13 -49.12 22.11
C SER A 226 31.59 -49.42 21.75
N PRO A 227 32.54 -48.58 22.16
CA PRO A 227 33.96 -48.83 21.94
C PRO A 227 34.40 -50.09 22.66
N ASP A 228 35.22 -50.91 21.99
CA ASP A 228 35.79 -52.14 22.51
C ASP A 228 37.34 -52.15 22.36
N PRO A 229 38.07 -53.11 22.96
CA PRO A 229 39.54 -53.12 22.91
C PRO A 229 40.17 -53.27 21.51
N LEU A 230 39.39 -53.65 20.50
CA LEU A 230 39.81 -53.84 19.10
C LEU A 230 39.34 -52.71 18.18
N ASP A 231 38.28 -52.00 18.56
CA ASP A 231 37.70 -50.89 17.82
C ASP A 231 37.16 -49.82 18.76
N ASP A 232 37.79 -48.65 18.72
CA ASP A 232 37.57 -47.55 19.65
C ASP A 232 36.45 -46.59 19.20
N THR A 233 35.67 -46.97 18.19
CA THR A 233 34.58 -46.16 17.64
C THR A 233 33.28 -46.30 18.43
N THR A 234 32.56 -45.19 18.53
CA THR A 234 31.17 -45.17 19.00
C THR A 234 30.25 -44.90 17.80
N VAL A 235 29.19 -45.69 17.66
CA VAL A 235 28.25 -45.56 16.52
C VAL A 235 26.84 -45.33 17.01
N TYR A 236 26.23 -44.27 16.49
CA TYR A 236 24.79 -43.99 16.64
C TYR A 236 24.11 -44.14 15.29
N GLU A 237 22.94 -44.75 15.28
CA GLU A 237 22.01 -44.79 14.17
C GLU A 237 20.97 -43.67 14.34
N MET A 238 20.73 -42.91 13.27
CA MET A 238 19.70 -41.88 13.25
C MET A 238 18.43 -42.40 12.58
N ARG A 239 17.29 -42.18 13.23
CA ARG A 239 15.94 -42.39 12.69
C ARG A 239 15.15 -41.08 12.81
N MET A 240 14.20 -40.86 11.91
CA MET A 240 13.38 -39.65 11.93
C MET A 240 11.90 -40.02 11.82
N THR A 241 11.08 -39.33 12.58
CA THR A 241 9.63 -39.37 12.45
C THR A 241 9.10 -38.00 12.05
N VAL A 242 8.10 -37.98 11.19
CA VAL A 242 7.34 -36.79 10.79
C VAL A 242 5.86 -37.08 11.06
N ASP A 243 5.18 -36.20 11.78
CA ASP A 243 3.82 -36.38 12.30
C ASP A 243 3.62 -37.72 13.06
N GLY A 244 4.66 -38.13 13.79
CA GLY A 244 4.69 -39.38 14.56
C GLY A 244 4.88 -40.66 13.73
N LEU A 245 5.05 -40.55 12.41
CA LEU A 245 5.32 -41.69 11.53
C LEU A 245 6.80 -41.71 11.14
N GLU A 246 7.43 -42.88 11.20
CA GLU A 246 8.81 -43.06 10.73
C GLU A 246 8.89 -42.82 9.21
N VAL A 247 9.88 -42.05 8.77
CA VAL A 247 10.10 -41.67 7.37
C VAL A 247 11.45 -42.18 6.84
N PRO A 248 11.59 -43.49 6.60
CA PRO A 248 12.81 -44.04 6.02
C PRO A 248 12.87 -43.72 4.52
N SER A 249 13.91 -43.00 4.09
CA SER A 249 14.10 -42.72 2.66
C SER A 249 14.43 -43.99 1.89
N ALA A 250 13.82 -44.15 0.71
CA ALA A 250 14.13 -45.25 -0.20
C ALA A 250 15.49 -45.07 -0.91
N ASN A 251 16.03 -43.84 -0.89
CA ASN A 251 17.31 -43.47 -1.48
C ASN A 251 18.47 -43.56 -0.47
N ALA A 252 18.14 -43.63 0.83
CA ALA A 252 19.10 -43.79 1.91
C ALA A 252 19.67 -45.22 2.03
N PRO A 253 20.89 -45.38 2.57
CA PRO A 253 21.37 -46.66 3.07
C PRO A 253 20.42 -47.26 4.14
N ALA A 254 20.40 -48.59 4.25
CA ALA A 254 19.52 -49.31 5.18
C ALA A 254 19.66 -48.88 6.66
N THR A 255 20.83 -48.34 7.01
CA THR A 255 21.13 -47.79 8.33
C THR A 255 21.91 -46.49 8.17
N GLU A 256 21.33 -45.40 8.65
CA GLU A 256 21.97 -44.09 8.67
C GLU A 256 22.76 -43.95 9.97
N THR A 257 24.09 -43.90 9.91
CA THR A 257 24.96 -43.97 11.09
C THR A 257 25.93 -42.81 11.19
N ILE A 258 26.12 -42.31 12.41
CA ILE A 258 27.14 -41.35 12.81
C ILE A 258 28.20 -42.10 13.61
N THR A 259 29.45 -42.07 13.16
CA THR A 259 30.59 -42.73 13.82
C THR A 259 31.53 -41.70 14.42
N PHE A 260 31.84 -41.87 15.69
CA PHE A 260 32.75 -41.01 16.45
C PHE A 260 34.07 -41.73 16.76
N ASP A 261 35.16 -40.96 16.79
CA ASP A 261 36.47 -41.42 17.30
C ASP A 261 36.63 -41.23 18.82
N THR A 262 37.79 -41.62 19.32
CA THR A 262 38.20 -41.44 20.73
C THR A 262 38.39 -40.00 21.16
N LEU A 263 38.51 -39.06 20.22
CA LEU A 263 38.57 -37.63 20.49
C LEU A 263 37.18 -36.99 20.45
N GLY A 264 36.13 -37.79 20.24
CA GLY A 264 34.74 -37.37 20.20
C GLY A 264 34.36 -36.60 18.94
N ARG A 265 35.09 -36.78 17.83
CA ARG A 265 34.77 -36.16 16.54
C ARG A 265 34.09 -37.15 15.61
N VAL A 266 33.18 -36.68 14.76
CA VAL A 266 32.61 -37.49 13.69
C VAL A 266 33.70 -37.83 12.68
N THR A 267 33.97 -39.12 12.48
CA THR A 267 34.96 -39.62 11.52
C THR A 267 34.32 -40.21 10.27
N ALA A 268 33.07 -40.66 10.37
CA ALA A 268 32.29 -41.12 9.23
C ALA A 268 30.80 -40.91 9.49
N THR A 269 30.10 -40.49 8.44
CA THR A 269 28.65 -40.63 8.30
C THR A 269 28.38 -41.67 7.22
N SER A 270 27.18 -42.25 7.21
CA SER A 270 26.68 -43.13 6.16
C SER A 270 26.53 -42.49 4.77
N GLY A 271 26.91 -41.20 4.63
CA GLY A 271 26.77 -40.39 3.43
C GLY A 271 25.98 -39.13 3.73
N THR A 272 25.26 -38.63 2.71
CA THR A 272 24.14 -37.70 2.88
C THR A 272 23.01 -38.47 3.56
N MET A 273 22.65 -38.11 4.80
CA MET A 273 21.59 -38.83 5.49
C MET A 273 20.24 -38.33 5.00
N GLU A 274 19.44 -39.23 4.42
CA GLU A 274 18.17 -38.88 3.79
C GLU A 274 16.99 -39.52 4.55
N PHE A 275 15.98 -38.71 4.85
CA PHE A 275 14.75 -39.13 5.53
C PHE A 275 13.56 -38.64 4.73
N GLY A 276 12.56 -39.50 4.51
CA GLY A 276 11.47 -39.14 3.63
C GLY A 276 10.59 -40.33 3.28
N ASP A 277 9.51 -40.05 2.54
CA ASP A 277 8.59 -41.06 2.01
C ASP A 277 8.68 -41.19 0.48
N GLY A 278 9.69 -40.57 -0.13
CA GLY A 278 9.87 -40.46 -1.58
C GLY A 278 9.11 -39.31 -2.24
N ALA A 279 8.09 -38.74 -1.57
CA ALA A 279 7.40 -37.54 -2.04
C ALA A 279 8.04 -36.28 -1.47
N VAL A 280 8.44 -36.32 -0.19
CA VAL A 280 9.27 -35.32 0.47
C VAL A 280 10.51 -36.01 1.01
N GLU A 281 11.68 -35.43 0.75
CA GLU A 281 12.98 -35.94 1.20
C GLU A 281 13.69 -34.82 1.97
N TYR A 282 14.26 -35.19 3.11
CA TYR A 282 14.98 -34.35 4.04
C TYR A 282 16.42 -34.85 4.15
N THR A 283 17.37 -34.02 3.76
CA THR A 283 18.78 -34.25 3.98
C THR A 283 19.19 -33.67 5.33
N ILE A 284 19.83 -34.48 6.18
CA ILE A 284 20.40 -34.03 7.45
C ILE A 284 21.93 -34.20 7.41
N ASP A 285 22.64 -33.12 7.69
CA ASP A 285 24.09 -33.12 7.92
C ASP A 285 24.40 -33.04 9.42
N PRO A 286 24.85 -34.15 10.05
CA PRO A 286 25.28 -34.16 11.45
C PRO A 286 26.80 -34.05 11.65
N SER A 287 27.56 -33.72 10.60
CA SER A 287 29.03 -33.87 10.59
C SER A 287 29.80 -33.04 11.62
N ALA A 288 29.22 -31.95 12.15
CA ALA A 288 29.82 -31.15 13.22
C ALA A 288 29.35 -31.54 14.63
N SER A 289 28.63 -32.67 14.77
CA SER A 289 28.32 -33.26 16.06
C SER A 289 29.58 -33.74 16.80
N SER A 290 29.48 -33.92 18.12
CA SER A 290 30.60 -34.38 18.95
C SER A 290 30.17 -35.24 20.13
N LEU A 291 31.13 -36.00 20.66
CA LEU A 291 31.04 -36.66 21.97
C LEU A 291 31.86 -35.87 22.98
N SER A 292 31.26 -35.51 24.11
CA SER A 292 31.96 -34.83 25.20
C SER A 292 31.40 -35.20 26.57
N GLU A 293 32.02 -34.72 27.65
CA GLU A 293 31.51 -34.92 29.02
C GLU A 293 30.23 -34.11 29.31
N ASP A 294 29.87 -33.17 28.43
CA ASP A 294 28.66 -32.36 28.58
C ASP A 294 27.39 -33.20 28.28
N PRO A 295 26.23 -32.85 28.88
CA PRO A 295 24.96 -33.54 28.60
C PRO A 295 24.52 -33.46 27.13
N PHE A 296 23.58 -34.32 26.74
CA PHE A 296 22.99 -34.26 25.41
C PHE A 296 22.37 -32.87 25.15
N ALA A 297 22.79 -32.23 24.06
CA ALA A 297 22.33 -30.90 23.70
C ALA A 297 22.33 -30.69 22.18
N VAL A 298 21.36 -29.91 21.71
CA VAL A 298 21.37 -29.39 20.33
C VAL A 298 22.21 -28.12 20.32
N MET A 299 23.34 -28.18 19.62
CA MET A 299 24.28 -27.05 19.50
C MET A 299 23.87 -26.13 18.35
N ALA A 300 23.40 -26.70 17.24
CA ALA A 300 22.80 -25.97 16.13
C ALA A 300 21.75 -26.85 15.43
N ALA A 301 20.66 -26.23 14.99
CA ALA A 301 19.64 -26.86 14.17
C ALA A 301 19.14 -25.82 13.16
N ASN A 302 19.75 -25.80 11.96
CA ASN A 302 19.35 -24.89 10.89
C ASN A 302 18.71 -25.68 9.76
N HIS A 303 17.81 -25.03 9.03
CA HIS A 303 17.16 -25.59 7.86
C HIS A 303 17.08 -24.53 6.74
N ASN A 304 16.89 -24.99 5.52
CA ASN A 304 16.68 -24.14 4.34
C ASN A 304 15.21 -23.79 4.09
N GLY A 305 14.27 -24.33 4.87
CA GLY A 305 12.86 -23.96 4.77
C GLY A 305 12.64 -22.48 5.09
N GLU A 306 11.92 -21.78 4.22
CA GLU A 306 11.70 -20.33 4.31
C GLU A 306 10.22 -19.97 4.18
N ASN A 307 9.79 -19.00 5.00
CA ASN A 307 8.48 -18.39 4.92
C ASN A 307 8.56 -17.03 4.22
N PRO A 308 7.56 -16.66 3.40
CA PRO A 308 7.46 -15.32 2.83
C PRO A 308 7.50 -14.25 3.92
N ILE A 309 8.30 -13.22 3.69
CA ILE A 309 8.47 -12.12 4.61
C ILE A 309 7.34 -11.13 4.40
N GLY A 310 6.63 -10.78 5.48
CA GLY A 310 5.54 -9.80 5.44
C GLY A 310 6.02 -8.38 5.20
N LEU A 311 5.18 -7.58 4.54
CA LEU A 311 5.39 -6.14 4.39
C LEU A 311 5.48 -5.48 5.77
N SER A 312 6.62 -4.86 6.05
CA SER A 312 6.91 -4.20 7.33
C SER A 312 6.54 -2.73 7.31
N ASN A 313 6.89 -2.02 6.23
CA ASN A 313 6.57 -0.60 6.06
C ASN A 313 6.51 -0.21 4.57
N LEU A 314 5.80 0.89 4.29
CA LEU A 314 5.85 1.64 3.04
C LEU A 314 6.49 3.01 3.28
N GLU A 315 7.29 3.45 2.32
CA GLU A 315 7.83 4.79 2.26
C GLU A 315 7.49 5.40 0.91
N VAL A 316 7.18 6.70 0.88
CA VAL A 316 7.03 7.44 -0.38
C VAL A 316 7.99 8.62 -0.35
N ASP A 317 8.84 8.72 -1.35
CA ASP A 317 9.79 9.82 -1.46
C ASP A 317 9.21 11.06 -2.15
N GLN A 318 9.99 12.14 -2.20
CA GLN A 318 9.56 13.42 -2.79
C GLN A 318 9.37 13.36 -4.32
N MET A 319 10.01 12.39 -4.96
CA MET A 319 9.87 12.09 -6.40
C MET A 319 8.67 11.17 -6.66
N GLY A 320 7.99 10.71 -5.61
CA GLY A 320 6.83 9.85 -5.63
C GLY A 320 7.14 8.38 -5.86
N VAL A 321 8.38 7.93 -5.69
CA VAL A 321 8.67 6.50 -5.70
C VAL A 321 8.15 5.88 -4.41
N ILE A 322 7.41 4.79 -4.56
CA ILE A 322 6.82 4.01 -3.48
C ILE A 322 7.76 2.84 -3.21
N TRP A 323 8.35 2.86 -2.02
CA TRP A 323 9.29 1.87 -1.54
C TRP A 323 8.60 0.95 -0.54
N ALA A 324 8.77 -0.36 -0.71
CA ALA A 324 8.33 -1.36 0.25
C ALA A 324 9.51 -1.98 0.97
N ASN A 325 9.36 -2.18 2.28
CA ASN A 325 10.30 -2.91 3.11
C ASN A 325 9.65 -4.20 3.61
N TYR A 326 10.33 -5.33 3.43
CA TYR A 326 9.93 -6.66 3.89
C TYR A 326 10.98 -7.15 4.91
N GLY A 327 10.63 -7.14 6.20
CA GLY A 327 11.53 -7.56 7.26
C GLY A 327 12.78 -6.67 7.38
N SER A 328 13.95 -7.30 7.37
CA SER A 328 15.26 -6.65 7.46
C SER A 328 15.94 -6.45 6.10
N ASP A 329 15.25 -6.77 5.00
CA ASP A 329 15.83 -6.70 3.66
C ASP A 329 16.01 -5.26 3.19
N GLU A 330 16.76 -5.10 2.09
CA GLU A 330 16.80 -3.85 1.36
C GLU A 330 15.42 -3.49 0.81
N ARG A 331 15.04 -2.21 0.95
CA ARG A 331 13.79 -1.68 0.40
C ARG A 331 13.78 -1.79 -1.12
N ILE A 332 12.60 -2.07 -1.68
CA ILE A 332 12.41 -2.21 -3.13
C ILE A 332 11.46 -1.14 -3.63
N ALA A 333 11.79 -0.51 -4.74
CA ALA A 333 10.86 0.37 -5.43
C ALA A 333 9.79 -0.45 -6.18
N LEU A 334 8.51 -0.14 -5.93
CA LEU A 334 7.38 -0.86 -6.53
C LEU A 334 6.74 -0.07 -7.67
N ALA A 335 6.57 1.24 -7.49
CA ALA A 335 6.00 2.12 -8.50
C ALA A 335 6.38 3.58 -8.23
N ARG A 336 6.12 4.46 -9.19
CA ARG A 336 6.23 5.92 -9.02
C ARG A 336 4.90 6.59 -9.27
N VAL A 337 4.42 7.42 -8.36
CA VAL A 337 3.13 8.10 -8.46
C VAL A 337 3.07 8.95 -9.74
N ALA A 338 1.95 8.86 -10.46
CA ALA A 338 1.71 9.70 -11.62
C ALA A 338 1.00 11.00 -11.22
N VAL A 339 1.54 12.14 -11.68
CA VAL A 339 0.92 13.46 -11.50
C VAL A 339 0.64 14.06 -12.87
N ALA A 340 -0.52 14.67 -13.01
CA ALA A 340 -0.93 15.31 -14.25
C ALA A 340 -0.94 16.84 -14.14
N ASN A 341 -0.54 17.52 -15.21
CA ASN A 341 -0.79 18.94 -15.43
C ASN A 341 -1.76 19.15 -16.59
N PHE A 342 -2.32 20.36 -16.64
CA PHE A 342 -3.19 20.81 -17.73
C PHE A 342 -2.72 22.15 -18.24
N SER A 343 -2.80 22.38 -19.54
CA SER A 343 -2.53 23.69 -20.13
C SER A 343 -3.50 24.74 -19.60
N ASN A 344 -4.75 24.35 -19.34
CA ASN A 344 -5.78 25.22 -18.77
C ASN A 344 -6.56 24.52 -17.64
N PRO A 345 -6.12 24.62 -16.38
CA PRO A 345 -6.85 24.05 -15.24
C PRO A 345 -8.28 24.59 -15.09
N GLN A 346 -8.58 25.81 -15.57
CA GLN A 346 -9.93 26.39 -15.52
C GLN A 346 -10.92 25.72 -16.48
N GLY A 347 -10.44 24.88 -17.41
CA GLY A 347 -11.26 24.08 -18.29
C GLY A 347 -11.67 22.74 -17.70
N LEU A 348 -11.13 22.36 -16.53
CA LEU A 348 -11.44 21.07 -15.90
C LEU A 348 -12.91 21.00 -15.46
N ARG A 349 -13.53 19.84 -15.68
CA ARG A 349 -14.91 19.59 -15.27
C ARG A 349 -14.92 19.00 -13.87
N GLN A 350 -15.62 19.64 -12.93
CA GLN A 350 -15.74 19.13 -11.56
C GLN A 350 -16.74 17.97 -11.49
N THR A 351 -16.37 16.88 -10.83
CA THR A 351 -17.18 15.64 -10.76
C THR A 351 -17.65 15.29 -9.34
N GLY A 352 -17.23 16.08 -8.35
CA GLY A 352 -17.50 15.85 -6.92
C GLY A 352 -16.26 15.30 -6.20
N ASN A 353 -16.33 15.15 -4.86
CA ASN A 353 -15.22 14.62 -4.04
C ASN A 353 -13.85 15.25 -4.33
N ALA A 354 -13.78 16.57 -4.50
CA ALA A 354 -12.56 17.31 -4.88
C ALA A 354 -11.84 16.71 -6.12
N SER A 355 -12.61 16.13 -7.04
CA SER A 355 -12.13 15.47 -8.24
C SER A 355 -12.60 16.21 -9.50
N PHE A 356 -11.80 16.05 -10.55
CA PHE A 356 -11.92 16.74 -11.82
C PHE A 356 -11.71 15.75 -12.96
N GLU A 357 -12.35 16.02 -14.10
CA GLU A 357 -12.12 15.33 -15.35
C GLU A 357 -11.59 16.31 -16.40
N ALA A 358 -10.77 15.78 -17.30
CA ALA A 358 -10.31 16.52 -18.46
C ALA A 358 -11.50 16.85 -19.38
N ALA A 359 -11.49 18.05 -19.94
CA ALA A 359 -12.45 18.49 -20.95
C ALA A 359 -11.70 19.07 -22.16
N ALA A 360 -12.41 19.30 -23.26
CA ALA A 360 -11.82 19.91 -24.45
C ALA A 360 -11.16 21.26 -24.13
N GLU A 361 -11.73 22.03 -23.20
CA GLU A 361 -11.27 23.33 -22.76
C GLU A 361 -10.05 23.28 -21.84
N SER A 362 -9.80 22.15 -21.15
CA SER A 362 -8.61 21.99 -20.30
C SER A 362 -7.36 21.64 -21.10
N GLY A 363 -7.55 21.09 -22.30
CA GLY A 363 -6.54 20.38 -23.06
C GLY A 363 -6.30 18.97 -22.53
N GLU A 364 -5.45 18.24 -23.25
CA GLU A 364 -5.05 16.88 -22.89
C GLU A 364 -4.21 16.86 -21.59
N PRO A 365 -4.38 15.83 -20.75
CA PRO A 365 -3.64 15.70 -19.50
C PRO A 365 -2.17 15.31 -19.76
N MET A 366 -1.24 16.14 -19.29
CA MET A 366 0.20 15.84 -19.36
C MET A 366 0.64 15.13 -18.09
N HIS A 367 0.81 13.81 -18.17
CA HIS A 367 1.24 12.99 -17.04
C HIS A 367 2.76 12.94 -17.00
N THR A 368 3.34 13.23 -15.85
CA THR A 368 4.77 13.13 -15.61
C THR A 368 4.99 12.75 -14.15
N ALA A 369 6.24 12.65 -13.75
CA ALA A 369 6.61 12.34 -12.39
C ALA A 369 6.56 13.60 -11.50
N PRO A 370 6.31 13.45 -10.19
CA PRO A 370 6.51 14.53 -9.24
C PRO A 370 7.92 15.12 -9.32
N GLY A 371 7.99 16.45 -9.27
CA GLY A 371 9.25 17.21 -9.33
C GLY A 371 9.89 17.34 -10.71
N GLU A 372 9.31 16.74 -11.75
CA GLU A 372 9.78 16.84 -13.15
C GLU A 372 8.90 17.82 -13.95
N ASP A 373 9.44 18.37 -15.04
CA ASP A 373 8.74 19.29 -15.96
C ASP A 373 8.01 20.49 -15.29
N GLY A 374 8.54 20.94 -14.16
CA GLY A 374 7.95 22.04 -13.38
C GLY A 374 6.73 21.66 -12.55
N LEU A 375 6.42 20.37 -12.42
CA LEU A 375 5.42 19.88 -11.47
C LEU A 375 5.93 19.92 -10.02
N GLY A 376 4.96 19.95 -9.11
CA GLY A 376 5.22 19.91 -7.68
C GLY A 376 5.82 18.58 -7.23
N GLN A 377 6.54 18.64 -6.11
CA GLN A 377 7.07 17.47 -5.42
C GLN A 377 6.01 16.87 -4.50
N LEU A 378 6.13 15.58 -4.18
CA LEU A 378 5.29 14.98 -3.15
C LEU A 378 5.86 15.21 -1.75
N GLN A 379 4.97 15.32 -0.79
CA GLN A 379 5.25 15.28 0.64
C GLN A 379 4.41 14.16 1.24
N SER A 380 5.08 13.10 1.70
CA SER A 380 4.45 11.98 2.40
C SER A 380 4.16 12.36 3.85
N GLY A 381 3.11 11.76 4.44
CA GLY A 381 2.70 12.05 5.81
C GLY A 381 1.91 13.35 5.95
N MET A 382 1.44 13.94 4.85
CA MET A 382 0.79 15.25 4.82
C MET A 382 -0.45 15.25 3.93
N LEU A 383 -1.47 16.00 4.35
CA LEU A 383 -2.64 16.30 3.54
C LEU A 383 -2.76 17.80 3.29
N GLU A 384 -3.19 18.14 2.08
CA GLU A 384 -3.54 19.51 1.72
C GLU A 384 -4.96 19.83 2.20
N ARG A 385 -5.14 20.92 2.96
CA ARG A 385 -6.45 21.43 3.36
C ARG A 385 -7.08 22.25 2.25
N SER A 386 -8.37 22.54 2.41
CA SER A 386 -9.03 23.55 1.58
C SER A 386 -8.29 24.89 1.60
N ASN A 387 -8.30 25.59 0.46
CA ASN A 387 -7.81 26.97 0.33
C ASN A 387 -8.87 28.03 0.66
N VAL A 388 -9.97 27.63 1.33
CA VAL A 388 -11.02 28.54 1.78
C VAL A 388 -10.61 29.25 3.08
N ASP A 389 -10.61 30.58 3.07
CA ASP A 389 -10.56 31.39 4.30
C ASP A 389 -11.97 31.72 4.76
N LEU A 390 -12.38 31.14 5.90
CA LEU A 390 -13.71 31.31 6.45
C LEU A 390 -14.03 32.78 6.74
N THR A 391 -13.04 33.58 7.15
CA THR A 391 -13.26 34.99 7.49
C THR A 391 -13.59 35.79 6.23
N GLU A 392 -12.85 35.56 5.14
CA GLU A 392 -13.09 36.16 3.83
C GLU A 392 -14.48 35.77 3.30
N GLU A 393 -14.81 34.47 3.33
CA GLU A 393 -16.10 33.99 2.83
C GLU A 393 -17.29 34.53 3.64
N LEU A 394 -17.17 34.68 4.96
CA LEU A 394 -18.25 35.28 5.79
C LEU A 394 -18.48 36.76 5.45
N VAL A 395 -17.42 37.52 5.14
CA VAL A 395 -17.54 38.91 4.69
C VAL A 395 -18.17 38.97 3.29
N ASN A 396 -17.76 38.09 2.38
CA ASN A 396 -18.36 37.97 1.05
C ASN A 396 -19.86 37.63 1.14
N LEU A 397 -20.24 36.72 2.05
CA LEU A 397 -21.63 36.35 2.28
C LEU A 397 -22.48 37.54 2.75
N ILE A 398 -21.98 38.33 3.70
CA ILE A 398 -22.67 39.55 4.17
C ILE A 398 -22.82 40.56 3.03
N THR A 399 -21.80 40.68 2.18
CA THR A 399 -21.82 41.58 1.02
C THR A 399 -22.86 41.15 0.00
N ALA A 400 -22.89 39.86 -0.35
CA ALA A 400 -23.88 39.28 -1.25
C ALA A 400 -25.32 39.40 -0.69
N GLN A 401 -25.51 39.20 0.62
CA GLN A 401 -26.80 39.42 1.29
C GLN A 401 -27.26 40.88 1.23
N ARG A 402 -26.36 41.84 1.43
CA ARG A 402 -26.69 43.27 1.29
C ARG A 402 -27.07 43.62 -0.15
N ASN A 403 -26.37 43.05 -1.14
CA ASN A 403 -26.69 43.22 -2.56
C ASN A 403 -28.08 42.65 -2.89
N TYR A 404 -28.40 41.46 -2.36
CA TYR A 404 -29.72 40.86 -2.50
C TYR A 404 -30.82 41.77 -1.91
N GLN A 405 -30.62 42.30 -0.70
CA GLN A 405 -31.56 43.22 -0.05
C GLN A 405 -31.75 44.53 -0.83
N ALA A 406 -30.67 45.09 -1.38
CA ALA A 406 -30.72 46.30 -2.20
C ALA A 406 -31.54 46.08 -3.48
N ASN A 407 -31.30 44.97 -4.20
CA ASN A 407 -32.05 44.62 -5.40
C ASN A 407 -33.53 44.33 -5.10
N ALA A 408 -33.83 43.63 -3.99
CA ALA A 408 -35.19 43.42 -3.53
C ALA A 408 -35.92 44.74 -3.23
N LYS A 409 -35.23 45.71 -2.61
CA LYS A 409 -35.82 47.04 -2.34
C LYS A 409 -36.10 47.83 -3.62
N ALA A 410 -35.25 47.71 -4.63
CA ALA A 410 -35.49 48.29 -5.95
C ALA A 410 -36.74 47.68 -6.63
N MET A 411 -36.93 46.36 -6.53
CA MET A 411 -38.16 45.69 -7.02
C MET A 411 -39.41 46.17 -6.28
N GLU A 412 -39.36 46.28 -4.95
CA GLU A 412 -40.48 46.78 -4.13
C GLU A 412 -40.88 48.20 -4.55
N THR A 413 -39.89 49.08 -4.75
CA THR A 413 -40.11 50.46 -5.19
C THR A 413 -40.73 50.50 -6.59
N SER A 414 -40.24 49.69 -7.52
CA SER A 414 -40.83 49.60 -8.87
C SER A 414 -42.25 49.05 -8.86
N SER A 415 -42.55 48.08 -7.99
CA SER A 415 -43.90 47.54 -7.80
C SER A 415 -44.85 48.60 -7.24
N SER A 416 -44.41 49.34 -6.20
CA SER A 416 -45.18 50.44 -5.62
C SER A 416 -45.50 51.52 -6.64
N LEU A 417 -44.56 51.88 -7.51
CA LEU A 417 -44.80 52.87 -8.58
C LEU A 417 -45.83 52.37 -9.60
N MET A 418 -45.76 51.10 -10.01
CA MET A 418 -46.78 50.51 -10.89
C MET A 418 -48.16 50.50 -10.26
N GLN A 419 -48.27 50.16 -8.96
CA GLN A 419 -49.54 50.20 -8.25
C GLN A 419 -50.12 51.62 -8.21
N THR A 420 -49.29 52.64 -7.95
CA THR A 420 -49.71 54.05 -7.99
C THR A 420 -50.20 54.44 -9.38
N ILE A 421 -49.50 54.03 -10.45
CA ILE A 421 -49.93 54.29 -11.84
C ILE A 421 -51.27 53.62 -12.13
N MET A 422 -51.48 52.38 -11.69
CA MET A 422 -52.76 51.69 -11.86
C MET A 422 -53.90 52.40 -11.11
N ASN A 423 -53.63 52.91 -9.90
CA ASN A 423 -54.61 53.62 -9.09
C ASN A 423 -54.97 55.01 -9.65
N ILE A 424 -54.10 55.65 -10.44
CA ILE A 424 -54.42 56.94 -11.12
C ILE A 424 -55.43 56.74 -12.27
N ARG A 425 -55.56 55.51 -12.76
CA ARG A 425 -56.41 55.18 -13.92
C ARG A 425 -57.85 54.82 -13.54
N ASN A 426 -58.11 54.59 -12.25
CA ASN A 426 -59.46 54.47 -11.66
C ASN A 426 -59.82 55.80 -10.98
#